data_AF-A0A841L0F5-F1
#
_entry.id   AF-A0A841L0F5-F1
#
_cell.length_a   1.000
_cell.length_b   1.000
_cell.length_c   1.000
_cell.angle_alpha   90.00
_cell.angle_beta   90.00
_cell.angle_gamma   90.00
#
_symmetry.space_group_name_H-M   'P 1'
#
loop_
_entity.id
_entity.type
_entity.pdbx_description
1 polymer ?
#
loop_
_entity_poly.entity_id
_entity_poly.type
_entity_poly.pdbx_seq_one_letter_code
_entity_poly.pdbx_strand_id
1 'polypeptide(L)'
;MSIKNVRTALKRFEKYEFLANESTNKNRLITIVNWDVYQSDDEELASKQASNGQANGKQRATNKNEKNDKNEKNKNINMQISNLRERYSEADLLIIDQYFDILRFTRRSGKIADSVIIKVYQKWEEFKTEAVIYALQVYINNPKHHDKQENYCYGIMRNATAQEIAKYKESADKQKKQIEPKEYQVDSS
;
A
#
# COMPACT_ATOMS: atom_id res chain seq x y z
N MET A 1 -14.82 -11.93 -10.80
CA MET A 1 -14.43 -11.36 -9.49
C MET A 1 -15.17 -12.11 -8.39
N SER A 2 -14.49 -12.64 -7.36
CA SER A 2 -15.14 -13.41 -6.28
C SER A 2 -15.66 -12.50 -5.17
N ILE A 3 -16.74 -12.91 -4.48
CA ILE A 3 -17.27 -12.25 -3.28
C ILE A 3 -16.18 -12.11 -2.20
N LYS A 4 -15.26 -13.07 -2.12
CA LYS A 4 -14.09 -13.01 -1.22
C LYS A 4 -13.16 -11.83 -1.57
N ASN A 5 -12.95 -11.57 -2.86
CA ASN A 5 -12.11 -10.47 -3.33
C ASN A 5 -12.76 -9.12 -3.01
N VAL A 6 -14.08 -9.00 -3.21
CA VAL A 6 -14.84 -7.78 -2.87
C VAL A 6 -14.77 -7.48 -1.36
N ARG A 7 -14.97 -8.48 -0.50
CA ARG A 7 -14.87 -8.31 0.96
C ARG A 7 -13.46 -7.91 1.40
N THR A 8 -12.44 -8.46 0.75
CA THR A 8 -11.04 -8.15 1.03
C THR A 8 -10.71 -6.71 0.62
N ALA A 9 -11.21 -6.26 -0.54
CA ALA A 9 -11.06 -4.88 -1.00
C ALA A 9 -11.73 -3.89 -0.04
N LEU A 10 -12.98 -4.13 0.38
CA LEU A 10 -13.70 -3.27 1.33
C LEU A 10 -12.94 -3.12 2.66
N LYS A 11 -12.42 -4.22 3.21
CA LYS A 11 -11.61 -4.18 4.45
C LYS A 11 -10.33 -3.36 4.29
N ARG A 12 -9.72 -3.36 3.11
CA ARG A 12 -8.52 -2.56 2.82
C ARG A 12 -8.85 -1.09 2.71
N PHE A 13 -9.92 -0.74 2.00
CA PHE A 13 -10.36 0.64 1.87
C PHE A 13 -10.76 1.24 3.22
N GLU A 14 -11.37 0.43 4.09
CA GLU A 14 -11.61 0.79 5.49
C GLU A 14 -10.31 1.02 6.26
N LYS A 15 -9.34 0.09 6.14
CA LYS A 15 -8.03 0.21 6.80
C LYS A 15 -7.23 1.46 6.38
N TYR A 16 -7.33 1.86 5.11
CA TYR A 16 -6.65 3.04 4.57
C TYR A 16 -7.47 4.33 4.70
N GLU A 17 -8.57 4.30 5.47
CA GLU A 17 -9.45 5.45 5.69
C GLU A 17 -10.01 6.05 4.39
N PHE A 18 -10.08 5.26 3.31
CA PHE A 18 -10.72 5.68 2.05
C PHE A 18 -12.25 5.65 2.17
N LEU A 19 -12.77 4.71 2.96
CA LEU A 19 -14.17 4.61 3.32
C LEU A 19 -14.31 4.20 4.79
N ALA A 20 -15.45 4.48 5.39
CA ALA A 20 -15.89 3.89 6.64
C ALA A 20 -16.98 2.86 6.34
N ASN A 21 -17.04 1.81 7.15
CA ASN A 21 -17.92 0.68 6.91
C ASN A 21 -18.57 0.24 8.22
N GLU A 22 -19.89 0.44 8.31
CA GLU A 22 -20.71 -0.03 9.42
C GLU A 22 -21.58 -1.17 8.93
N SER A 23 -21.36 -2.39 9.43
CA SER A 23 -22.14 -3.55 9.02
C SER A 23 -23.05 -4.05 10.12
N THR A 24 -24.32 -4.30 9.77
CA THR A 24 -25.25 -5.07 10.59
C THR A 24 -25.40 -6.49 10.01
N ASN A 25 -26.22 -7.32 10.67
CA ASN A 25 -26.54 -8.66 10.19
C ASN A 25 -27.35 -8.69 8.88
N LYS A 26 -27.94 -7.56 8.46
CA LYS A 26 -28.82 -7.49 7.27
C LYS A 26 -28.32 -6.55 6.18
N ASN A 27 -27.57 -5.50 6.55
CA ASN A 27 -27.11 -4.49 5.61
C ASN A 27 -25.74 -3.93 6.02
N ARG A 28 -25.16 -3.11 5.14
CA ARG A 28 -23.88 -2.47 5.34
C ARG A 28 -23.95 -1.02 4.85
N LEU A 29 -23.61 -0.08 5.72
CA LEU A 29 -23.46 1.33 5.40
C LEU A 29 -22.00 1.61 5.05
N ILE A 30 -21.77 2.05 3.82
CA ILE A 30 -20.45 2.47 3.34
C ILE A 30 -20.46 3.99 3.20
N THR A 31 -19.55 4.65 3.90
CA THR A 31 -19.35 6.11 3.81
C THR A 31 -18.03 6.37 3.13
N ILE A 32 -18.00 7.10 2.02
CA ILE A 32 -16.74 7.49 1.39
C ILE A 32 -16.16 8.69 2.16
N VAL A 33 -15.03 8.50 2.84
CA VAL A 33 -14.47 9.50 3.77
C VAL A 33 -13.85 10.66 3.01
N ASN A 34 -13.19 10.38 1.89
CA ASN A 34 -12.49 11.36 1.08
C ASN A 34 -13.28 11.72 -0.20
N TRP A 35 -14.60 11.77 -0.10
CA TRP A 35 -15.51 11.95 -1.24
C TRP A 35 -15.24 13.22 -2.02
N ASP A 36 -15.05 14.34 -1.31
CA ASP A 36 -14.80 15.64 -1.91
C ASP A 36 -13.54 15.64 -2.78
N VAL A 37 -12.49 14.92 -2.38
CA VAL A 37 -11.23 14.79 -3.16
C VAL A 37 -11.39 13.91 -4.39
N TYR A 38 -12.31 12.94 -4.37
CA TYR A 38 -12.55 12.04 -5.51
C TYR A 38 -13.55 12.61 -6.51
N GLN A 39 -14.39 13.57 -6.10
CA GLN A 39 -15.43 14.17 -6.91
C GLN A 39 -15.19 15.64 -7.23
N SER A 40 -14.16 16.26 -6.68
CA SER A 40 -13.79 17.61 -7.08
C SER A 40 -13.39 17.58 -8.55
N ASP A 41 -14.16 18.27 -9.39
CA ASP A 41 -13.59 18.84 -10.60
C ASP A 41 -12.40 19.70 -10.16
N ASP A 42 -11.26 19.55 -10.84
CA ASP A 42 -9.91 20.00 -10.43
C ASP A 42 -9.77 21.50 -10.04
N GLU A 43 -10.83 22.30 -10.08
CA GLU A 43 -10.83 23.74 -9.79
C GLU A 43 -11.04 24.14 -8.31
N GLU A 44 -11.77 23.40 -7.46
CA GLU A 44 -12.35 24.04 -6.25
C GLU A 44 -11.78 23.64 -4.85
N LEU A 45 -10.92 22.63 -4.71
CA LEU A 45 -10.50 22.17 -3.37
C LEU A 45 -9.39 22.98 -2.69
N ALA A 46 -8.69 23.86 -3.41
CA ALA A 46 -7.51 24.52 -2.87
C ALA A 46 -7.79 25.81 -2.05
N SER A 47 -9.05 26.19 -1.80
CA SER A 47 -9.38 27.46 -1.12
C SER A 47 -9.69 27.34 0.38
N LYS A 48 -10.00 26.14 0.92
CA LYS A 48 -10.62 26.03 2.26
C LYS A 48 -9.71 25.57 3.42
N GLN A 49 -8.46 25.15 3.18
CA GLN A 49 -7.58 24.65 4.28
C GLN A 49 -6.42 25.56 4.70
N ALA A 50 -6.30 26.79 4.16
CA ALA A 50 -5.17 27.68 4.46
C ALA A 50 -5.45 28.80 5.47
N SER A 51 -6.52 28.73 6.29
CA SER A 51 -6.88 29.87 7.16
C SER A 51 -6.28 29.86 8.57
N ASN A 52 -5.62 28.79 9.03
CA ASN A 52 -5.05 28.74 10.40
C ASN A 52 -3.59 28.27 10.38
N GLY A 53 -2.65 29.20 10.18
CA GLY A 53 -1.23 28.91 10.39
C GLY A 53 -0.29 29.97 9.83
N GLN A 54 0.13 30.89 10.70
CA GLN A 54 1.25 31.84 10.58
C GLN A 54 1.11 33.04 9.62
N ALA A 55 0.66 34.14 10.22
CA ALA A 55 1.30 35.43 10.02
C ALA A 55 2.69 35.41 10.66
N ASN A 56 3.76 35.71 9.92
CA ASN A 56 4.45 37.01 9.97
C ASN A 56 5.71 37.02 9.08
N GLY A 57 5.76 37.95 8.12
CA GLY A 57 7.02 38.59 7.71
C GLY A 57 7.78 38.09 6.48
N LYS A 58 7.26 38.37 5.26
CA LYS A 58 7.90 39.24 4.23
C LYS A 58 7.31 38.98 2.84
N GLN A 59 6.65 40.00 2.31
CA GLN A 59 6.18 40.14 0.93
C GLN A 59 7.34 40.06 -0.07
N ARG A 60 7.20 39.27 -1.16
CA ARG A 60 7.22 39.82 -2.54
C ARG A 60 6.87 38.80 -3.64
N ALA A 61 6.07 39.30 -4.57
CA ALA A 61 5.81 38.90 -5.97
C ALA A 61 5.03 37.59 -6.24
N THR A 62 3.76 37.77 -6.60
CA THR A 62 2.83 36.78 -7.17
C THR A 62 3.30 36.26 -8.54
N ASN A 63 3.43 34.94 -8.68
CA ASN A 63 3.24 34.24 -9.95
C ASN A 63 2.19 33.13 -9.75
N LYS A 64 1.03 33.34 -10.34
CA LYS A 64 -0.20 32.56 -10.13
C LYS A 64 -0.28 31.37 -11.10
N ASN A 65 0.77 30.52 -11.15
CA ASN A 65 0.83 29.35 -12.06
C ASN A 65 1.20 28.01 -11.39
N GLU A 66 1.38 27.96 -10.06
CA GLU A 66 1.88 26.74 -9.39
C GLU A 66 0.88 25.56 -9.30
N LYS A 67 -0.41 25.76 -9.59
CA LYS A 67 -1.43 24.71 -9.41
C LYS A 67 -1.37 23.63 -10.50
N ASN A 68 -1.17 23.99 -11.76
CA ASN A 68 -1.14 23.01 -12.87
C ASN A 68 0.10 22.11 -12.81
N ASP A 69 1.27 22.66 -12.49
CA ASP A 69 2.52 21.89 -12.39
C ASP A 69 2.48 20.77 -11.33
N LYS A 70 1.71 20.96 -10.24
CA LYS A 70 1.58 19.95 -9.17
C LYS A 70 0.68 18.79 -9.59
N ASN A 71 -0.42 19.06 -10.30
CA ASN A 71 -1.34 18.01 -10.76
C ASN A 71 -0.68 17.13 -11.83
N GLU A 72 0.04 17.71 -12.79
CA GLU A 72 0.78 16.93 -13.80
C GLU A 72 1.87 16.06 -13.16
N LYS A 73 2.63 16.61 -12.19
CA LYS A 73 3.63 15.84 -11.43
C LYS A 73 2.99 14.69 -10.65
N ASN A 74 1.85 14.91 -10.00
CA ASN A 74 1.16 13.87 -9.23
C ASN A 74 0.60 12.76 -10.14
N LYS A 75 -0.01 13.11 -11.26
CA LYS A 75 -0.45 12.14 -12.29
C LYS A 75 0.72 11.31 -12.82
N ASN A 76 1.86 11.96 -13.06
CA ASN A 76 3.09 11.29 -13.51
C ASN A 76 3.62 10.30 -12.45
N ILE A 77 3.64 10.69 -11.17
CA ILE A 77 4.05 9.83 -10.05
C ILE A 77 3.17 8.59 -9.94
N ASN A 78 1.84 8.75 -9.98
CA ASN A 78 0.91 7.62 -9.89
C ASN A 78 1.08 6.65 -11.07
N MET A 79 1.32 7.17 -12.27
CA MET A 79 1.59 6.36 -13.45
C MET A 79 2.91 5.59 -13.32
N GLN A 80 3.98 6.23 -12.81
CA GLN A 80 5.25 5.54 -12.54
C GLN A 80 5.09 4.40 -11.53
N ILE A 81 4.42 4.64 -10.40
CA ILE A 81 4.17 3.60 -9.40
C ILE A 81 3.34 2.46 -9.99
N SER A 82 2.33 2.77 -10.80
CA SER A 82 1.48 1.77 -11.44
C SER A 82 2.30 0.87 -12.37
N ASN A 83 3.13 1.44 -13.24
CA ASN A 83 4.01 0.69 -14.15
C ASN A 83 4.99 -0.21 -13.37
N LEU A 84 5.58 0.30 -12.28
CA LEU A 84 6.49 -0.48 -11.43
C LEU A 84 5.80 -1.66 -10.74
N ARG A 85 4.48 -1.57 -10.53
CA ARG A 85 3.66 -2.63 -9.92
C ARG A 85 3.24 -3.72 -10.90
N GLU A 86 3.27 -3.48 -12.22
CA GLU A 86 2.83 -4.44 -13.24
C GLU A 86 3.62 -5.75 -13.25
N ARG A 87 4.89 -5.73 -12.79
CA ARG A 87 5.74 -6.94 -12.72
C ARG A 87 5.34 -7.93 -11.61
N TYR A 88 4.38 -7.58 -10.75
CA TYR A 88 3.98 -8.37 -9.59
C TYR A 88 2.56 -8.91 -9.75
N SER A 89 2.32 -10.14 -9.27
CA SER A 89 0.96 -10.68 -9.23
C SER A 89 0.10 -9.96 -8.19
N GLU A 90 -1.23 -10.08 -8.26
CA GLU A 90 -2.13 -9.49 -7.25
C GLU A 90 -1.75 -9.94 -5.83
N ALA A 91 -1.38 -11.21 -5.65
CA ALA A 91 -0.96 -11.76 -4.37
C ALA A 91 0.33 -11.11 -3.84
N ASP A 92 1.29 -10.85 -4.74
CA ASP A 92 2.55 -10.19 -4.43
C ASP A 92 2.33 -8.72 -4.06
N LEU A 93 1.41 -8.04 -4.74
CA LEU A 93 1.01 -6.68 -4.40
C LEU A 93 0.46 -6.58 -2.98
N LEU A 94 -0.25 -7.61 -2.49
CA LEU A 94 -0.71 -7.63 -1.09
C LEU A 94 0.45 -7.63 -0.10
N ILE A 95 1.52 -8.36 -0.41
CA ILE A 95 2.73 -8.47 0.41
C ILE A 95 3.46 -7.13 0.40
N ILE A 96 3.57 -6.50 -0.78
CA ILE A 96 4.20 -5.20 -0.94
C ILE A 96 3.44 -4.11 -0.15
N ASP A 97 2.10 -4.09 -0.24
CA ASP A 97 1.29 -3.12 0.50
C ASP A 97 1.45 -3.31 2.03
N GLN A 98 1.44 -4.57 2.50
CA GLN A 98 1.67 -4.88 3.92
C GLN A 98 3.06 -4.45 4.38
N TYR A 99 4.07 -4.66 3.53
CA TYR A 99 5.42 -4.23 3.81
C TYR A 99 5.51 -2.70 3.98
N PHE A 100 4.95 -1.92 3.05
CA PHE A 100 4.97 -0.46 3.16
C PHE A 100 4.17 0.06 4.37
N ASP A 101 3.08 -0.60 4.75
CA ASP A 101 2.31 -0.28 5.96
C ASP A 101 3.13 -0.47 7.23
N ILE A 102 3.99 -1.50 7.29
CA ILE A 102 4.93 -1.68 8.40
C ILE A 102 6.08 -0.67 8.30
N LEU A 103 6.65 -0.49 7.12
CA LEU A 103 7.81 0.37 6.90
C LEU A 103 7.53 1.83 7.28
N ARG A 104 6.27 2.30 7.20
CA ARG A 104 5.90 3.66 7.57
C ARG A 104 6.23 3.99 9.04
N PHE A 105 6.23 2.98 9.92
CA PHE A 105 6.57 3.14 11.33
C PHE A 105 8.07 3.42 11.56
N THR A 106 8.92 3.17 10.56
CA THR A 106 10.34 3.57 10.59
C THR A 106 10.55 5.04 10.26
N ARG A 107 9.48 5.78 9.90
CA ARG A 107 9.54 7.20 9.54
C ARG A 107 9.06 8.06 10.70
N ARG A 108 9.78 9.15 10.98
CA ARG A 108 9.38 10.14 11.99
C ARG A 108 7.98 10.73 11.73
N SER A 109 7.59 10.88 10.47
CA SER A 109 6.28 11.40 10.06
C SER A 109 5.16 10.36 10.09
N GLY A 110 5.47 9.06 10.25
CA GLY A 110 4.51 7.97 10.10
C GLY A 110 3.98 7.77 8.66
N LYS A 111 4.55 8.49 7.67
CA LYS A 111 4.16 8.43 6.25
C LYS A 111 5.40 8.28 5.38
N ILE A 112 5.27 7.56 4.27
CA ILE A 112 6.32 7.43 3.26
C ILE A 112 5.93 8.29 2.07
N ALA A 113 6.82 9.19 1.64
CA ALA A 113 6.60 10.03 0.47
C ALA A 113 6.68 9.20 -0.83
N ASP A 114 5.87 9.54 -1.83
CA ASP A 114 5.81 8.79 -3.10
C ASP A 114 7.16 8.71 -3.82
N SER A 115 7.96 9.78 -3.75
CA SER A 115 9.32 9.78 -4.29
C SER A 115 10.23 8.74 -3.63
N VAL A 116 9.98 8.41 -2.35
CA VAL A 116 10.71 7.36 -1.64
C VAL A 116 10.18 5.99 -2.07
N ILE A 117 8.85 5.84 -2.20
CA ILE A 117 8.23 4.61 -2.71
C ILE A 117 8.77 4.27 -4.11
N ILE A 118 8.84 5.25 -5.02
CA ILE A 118 9.42 5.08 -6.36
C ILE A 118 10.86 4.60 -6.28
N LYS A 119 11.71 5.23 -5.46
CA LYS A 119 13.11 4.81 -5.28
C LYS A 119 13.22 3.38 -4.76
N VAL A 120 12.32 2.97 -3.86
CA VAL A 120 12.28 1.60 -3.34
C VAL A 120 11.93 0.61 -4.46
N TYR A 121 10.90 0.90 -5.26
CA TYR A 121 10.52 0.06 -6.39
C TYR A 121 11.61 0.00 -7.48
N GLN A 122 12.20 1.13 -7.85
CA GLN A 122 13.33 1.17 -8.79
C GLN A 122 14.49 0.30 -8.30
N LYS A 123 14.80 0.36 -7.01
CA LYS A 123 15.83 -0.51 -6.42
C LYS A 123 15.46 -1.99 -6.54
N TRP A 124 14.17 -2.34 -6.46
CA TRP A 124 13.70 -3.71 -6.64
C TRP A 124 13.78 -4.21 -8.08
N GLU A 125 13.88 -3.34 -9.10
CA GLU A 125 14.08 -3.73 -10.50
C GLU A 125 15.41 -4.45 -10.74
N GLU A 126 16.42 -4.18 -9.90
CA GLU A 126 17.72 -4.88 -9.93
C GLU A 126 17.61 -6.36 -9.50
N PHE A 127 16.49 -6.76 -8.89
CA PHE A 127 16.30 -8.10 -8.34
C PHE A 127 15.19 -8.85 -9.06
N LYS A 128 15.27 -10.18 -9.06
CA LYS A 128 14.18 -11.06 -9.49
C LYS A 128 12.97 -10.88 -8.56
N THR A 129 11.76 -10.97 -9.11
CA THR A 129 10.52 -10.75 -8.34
C THR A 129 10.41 -11.73 -7.18
N GLU A 130 10.85 -12.98 -7.34
CA GLU A 130 10.82 -13.98 -6.27
C GLU A 130 11.72 -13.62 -5.10
N ALA A 131 12.90 -13.04 -5.38
CA ALA A 131 13.83 -12.59 -4.34
C ALA A 131 13.27 -11.39 -3.58
N VAL A 132 12.59 -10.47 -4.29
CA VAL A 132 11.91 -9.34 -3.68
C VAL A 132 10.84 -9.85 -2.70
N ILE A 133 9.90 -10.65 -3.19
CA ILE A 133 8.77 -11.13 -2.40
C ILE A 133 9.23 -11.98 -1.20
N TYR A 134 10.23 -12.84 -1.39
CA TYR A 134 10.85 -13.57 -0.29
C TYR A 134 11.36 -12.63 0.81
N ALA A 135 12.15 -11.62 0.45
CA ALA A 135 12.70 -10.68 1.42
C ALA A 135 11.62 -9.89 2.17
N LEU A 136 10.56 -9.46 1.47
CA LEU A 136 9.44 -8.76 2.08
C LEU A 136 8.69 -9.66 3.07
N GLN A 137 8.47 -10.93 2.71
CA GLN A 137 7.82 -11.89 3.61
C GLN A 137 8.66 -12.18 4.85
N VAL A 138 9.99 -12.33 4.70
CA VAL A 138 10.92 -12.47 5.84
C VAL A 138 10.83 -11.25 6.75
N TYR A 139 10.77 -10.05 6.19
CA TYR A 139 10.63 -8.83 6.99
C TYR A 139 9.29 -8.78 7.74
N ILE A 140 8.18 -9.06 7.03
CA ILE A 140 6.82 -9.02 7.59
C ILE A 140 6.68 -10.02 8.76
N ASN A 141 7.16 -11.25 8.57
CA ASN A 141 6.98 -12.32 9.54
C ASN A 141 7.91 -12.24 10.76
N ASN A 142 8.87 -11.31 10.77
CA ASN A 142 9.83 -11.12 11.85
C ASN A 142 9.68 -9.72 12.47
N PRO A 143 8.88 -9.56 13.54
CA PRO A 143 8.68 -8.27 14.21
C PRO A 143 9.97 -7.56 14.65
N LYS A 144 11.05 -8.32 14.89
CA LYS A 144 12.40 -7.80 15.19
C LYS A 144 13.05 -7.00 14.04
N HIS A 145 12.40 -6.94 12.88
CA HIS A 145 12.87 -6.19 11.73
C HIS A 145 12.05 -4.93 11.47
N HIS A 146 10.92 -4.74 12.16
CA HIS A 146 9.97 -3.64 11.89
C HIS A 146 10.51 -2.25 12.31
N ASP A 147 11.62 -2.21 13.04
CA ASP A 147 12.41 -1.00 13.32
C ASP A 147 13.40 -0.66 12.19
N LYS A 148 13.66 -1.60 11.27
CA LYS A 148 14.67 -1.46 10.21
C LYS A 148 14.07 -0.89 8.94
N GLN A 149 14.80 0.04 8.33
CA GLN A 149 14.43 0.64 7.05
C GLN A 149 14.64 -0.32 5.86
N GLU A 150 14.25 0.12 4.66
CA GLU A 150 14.28 -0.62 3.40
C GLU A 150 15.65 -1.21 3.04
N ASN A 151 16.74 -0.57 3.49
CA ASN A 151 18.10 -1.03 3.27
C ASN A 151 18.33 -2.45 3.82
N TYR A 152 17.65 -2.81 4.90
CA TYR A 152 17.73 -4.15 5.46
C TYR A 152 17.12 -5.20 4.51
N CYS A 153 15.97 -4.89 3.90
CA CYS A 153 15.37 -5.74 2.87
C CYS A 153 16.29 -5.91 1.66
N TYR A 154 16.99 -4.86 1.21
CA TYR A 154 17.98 -4.98 0.13
C TYR A 154 19.14 -5.92 0.49
N GLY A 155 19.50 -6.00 1.77
CA GLY A 155 20.47 -6.98 2.27
C GLY A 155 19.97 -8.41 2.09
N ILE A 156 18.72 -8.68 2.49
CA ILE A 156 18.11 -10.00 2.33
C ILE A 156 18.01 -10.38 0.84
N MET A 157 17.58 -9.45 -0.02
CA MET A 157 17.44 -9.69 -1.46
C MET A 157 18.76 -10.06 -2.13
N ARG A 158 19.88 -9.45 -1.72
CA ARG A 158 21.22 -9.77 -2.25
C ARG A 158 21.72 -11.14 -1.83
N ASN A 159 21.34 -11.59 -0.63
CA ASN A 159 21.82 -12.84 -0.06
C ASN A 159 20.86 -14.02 -0.29
N ALA A 160 19.66 -13.76 -0.81
CA ALA A 160 18.63 -14.78 -0.99
C ALA A 160 19.06 -15.84 -2.01
N THR A 161 19.27 -17.07 -1.53
CA THR A 161 19.59 -18.20 -2.41
C THR A 161 18.32 -18.79 -3.03
N ALA A 162 18.45 -19.41 -4.21
CA ALA A 162 17.32 -20.08 -4.87
C ALA A 162 16.70 -21.18 -3.98
N GLN A 163 17.51 -21.86 -3.18
CA GLN A 163 17.07 -22.90 -2.26
C GLN A 163 16.21 -22.34 -1.12
N GLU A 164 16.62 -21.21 -0.51
CA GLU A 164 15.84 -20.55 0.53
C GLU A 164 14.50 -20.05 0.01
N ILE A 165 14.49 -19.45 -1.18
CA ILE A 165 13.27 -18.98 -1.84
C ILE A 165 12.31 -20.16 -2.09
N ALA A 166 12.81 -21.28 -2.63
CA ALA A 166 12.01 -22.47 -2.90
C ALA A 166 11.42 -23.05 -1.60
N LYS A 167 12.25 -23.22 -0.56
CA LYS A 167 11.82 -23.69 0.76
C LYS A 167 10.74 -22.79 1.37
N TYR A 168 10.87 -21.48 1.20
CA TYR A 168 9.88 -20.54 1.69
C TYR A 168 8.55 -20.66 0.95
N LYS A 169 8.57 -20.76 -0.39
CA LYS A 169 7.37 -20.99 -1.21
C LYS A 169 6.64 -22.26 -0.78
N GLU A 170 7.36 -23.37 -0.62
CA GLU A 170 6.79 -24.65 -0.16
C GLU A 170 6.12 -24.52 1.23
N SER A 171 6.74 -23.78 2.15
CA SER A 171 6.19 -23.57 3.49
C SER A 171 4.93 -22.67 3.48
N ALA A 172 4.86 -21.71 2.58
CA ALA A 172 3.70 -20.83 2.41
C ALA A 172 2.52 -21.59 1.79
N ASP A 173 2.78 -22.47 0.82
CA ASP A 173 1.75 -23.29 0.17
C ASP A 173 1.17 -24.34 1.12
N LYS A 174 1.99 -24.92 2.01
CA LYS A 174 1.53 -25.83 3.07
C LYS A 174 0.63 -25.14 4.09
N GLN A 175 0.88 -23.87 4.41
CA GLN A 175 0.04 -23.09 5.32
C GLN A 175 -1.31 -22.72 4.67
N LYS A 176 -1.33 -22.42 3.37
CA LYS A 176 -2.58 -22.14 2.64
C LYS A 176 -3.50 -23.37 2.54
N LYS A 177 -2.95 -24.57 2.30
CA LYS A 177 -3.72 -25.83 2.22
C LYS A 177 -4.37 -26.25 3.54
N GLN A 178 -3.84 -25.84 4.68
CA GLN A 178 -4.42 -26.15 5.99
C GLN A 178 -5.63 -25.26 6.37
N ILE A 179 -5.89 -24.20 5.60
CA ILE A 179 -6.97 -23.22 5.86
C ILE A 179 -8.18 -23.46 4.91
N GLU A 180 -8.14 -24.48 4.04
CA GLU A 180 -9.33 -24.88 3.28
C GLU A 180 -10.38 -25.47 4.24
N PRO A 181 -11.63 -24.96 4.25
CA PRO A 181 -12.64 -25.43 5.19
C PRO A 181 -13.00 -26.88 4.88
N LYS A 182 -12.93 -27.76 5.90
CA LYS A 182 -13.62 -29.06 5.87
C LYS A 182 -15.08 -28.79 5.52
N GLU A 183 -15.55 -29.36 4.42
CA GLU A 183 -16.98 -29.37 4.08
C GLU A 183 -17.76 -29.89 5.30
N TYR A 184 -18.56 -29.02 5.91
CA TYR A 184 -19.52 -29.44 6.91
C TYR A 184 -20.60 -30.22 6.15
N GLN A 185 -20.60 -31.55 6.28
CA GLN A 185 -21.77 -32.33 5.90
C GLN A 185 -22.91 -31.91 6.83
N VAL A 186 -23.94 -31.31 6.23
CA VAL A 186 -25.17 -30.98 6.93
C VAL A 186 -25.97 -32.27 7.03
N ASP A 187 -25.80 -32.97 8.14
CA ASP A 187 -26.66 -34.09 8.50
C ASP A 187 -28.07 -33.52 8.71
N SER A 188 -28.93 -33.74 7.70
CA SER A 188 -30.34 -33.39 7.76
C SER A 188 -31.03 -34.40 8.67
N SER A 189 -31.56 -33.93 9.80
CA SER A 189 -32.55 -34.65 10.62
C SER A 189 -33.90 -33.97 10.49
#